data_AF-A0A351A4E5-F1
#
_entry.id   AF-A0A351A4E5-F1
#
_cell.length_a   1.000
_cell.length_b   1.000
_cell.length_c   1.000
_cell.angle_alpha   90.00
_cell.angle_beta   90.00
_cell.angle_gamma   90.00
#
_symmetry.space_group_name_H-M   'P 1'
#
loop_
_entity.id
_entity.type
_entity.pdbx_description
1 polymer ?
#
loop_
_entity_poly.entity_id
_entity_poly.type
_entity_poly.pdbx_seq_one_letter_code
_entity_poly.pdbx_strand_id
1 'polypeptide(L)' 'LGLPIVREIAELHRATVTLDANPAGQGTLARVVFPRSNLQPPPIVQGDHDPLG' A
#
# COMPACT_ATOMS: atom_id res chain seq x y z
N LEU A 1 21.40 5.01 0.34
CA LEU A 1 20.75 5.62 1.52
C LEU A 1 19.22 5.40 1.54
N GLY A 2 18.51 5.46 0.40
CA GLY A 2 17.04 5.30 0.39
C GLY A 2 16.49 3.91 0.74
N LEU A 3 17.10 2.82 0.24
CA LEU A 3 16.62 1.45 0.48
C LEU A 3 16.63 1.01 1.97
N PRO A 4 17.68 1.32 2.77
CA PRO A 4 17.65 1.06 4.22
C PRO A 4 16.47 1.73 4.93
N ILE A 5 16.15 2.98 4.59
CA ILE A 5 15.03 3.73 5.17
C ILE A 5 13.68 3.07 4.82
N VAL A 6 13.51 2.68 3.55
CA VAL A 6 12.29 1.98 3.11
C VAL A 6 12.12 0.64 3.83
N ARG A 7 13.23 -0.06 4.10
CA ARG A 7 13.20 -1.31 4.86
C ARG A 7 12.76 -1.09 6.30
N GLU A 8 13.31 -0.09 6.99
CA GLU A 8 12.92 0.25 8.36
C GLU A 8 11.44 0.62 8.46
N ILE A 9 10.94 1.44 7.52
CA ILE A 9 9.52 1.80 7.45
C ILE A 9 8.66 0.56 7.21
N ALA A 10 9.05 -0.31 6.27
CA ALA A 10 8.29 -1.51 5.97
C ALA A 10 8.23 -2.47 7.17
N GLU A 11 9.35 -2.67 7.87
CA GLU A 11 9.41 -3.52 9.06
C GLU A 11 8.48 -3.02 10.17
N LEU A 12 8.46 -1.71 10.43
CA LEU A 12 7.52 -1.07 11.37
C LEU A 12 6.05 -1.38 11.04
N HIS A 13 5.71 -1.42 9.75
CA HIS A 13 4.35 -1.67 9.25
C HIS A 13 4.06 -3.15 9.02
N ARG A 14 4.93 -4.06 9.47
CA ARG A 14 4.84 -5.51 9.19
C ARG A 14 4.76 -5.83 7.70
N ALA A 15 5.33 -4.97 6.87
CA ALA A 15 5.37 -5.11 5.43
C ALA A 15 6.64 -5.84 4.98
N THR A 16 6.56 -6.48 3.82
CA THR A 16 7.69 -7.20 3.20
C THR A 16 8.26 -6.37 2.05
N VAL A 17 9.58 -6.18 2.03
CA VAL A 17 10.31 -5.51 0.95
C VAL A 17 11.13 -6.53 0.18
N THR A 18 11.05 -6.48 -1.14
CA THR A 18 11.85 -7.30 -2.06
C THR A 18 12.46 -6.38 -3.11
N LEU A 19 13.69 -6.72 -3.51
CA LEU A 19 14.42 -6.01 -4.55
C LEU A 19 14.93 -7.04 -5.54
N ASP A 20 14.31 -7.08 -6.71
CA ASP A 20 14.59 -8.06 -7.74
C ASP A 20 15.25 -7.40 -8.95
N ALA A 21 16.11 -8.15 -9.65
CA ALA A 21 16.54 -7.77 -10.98
C ALA A 21 15.33 -7.81 -11.93
N ASN A 22 15.17 -6.81 -12.80
CA ASN A 22 14.10 -6.84 -13.78
C ASN A 22 14.34 -7.98 -14.80
N PRO A 23 13.42 -8.94 -14.96
CA PRO A 23 13.56 -10.03 -15.94
C PRO A 23 13.64 -9.55 -17.39
N ALA A 24 13.21 -8.31 -17.69
CA ALA A 24 13.40 -7.67 -19.01
C ALA A 24 14.81 -7.10 -19.24
N GLY A 25 15.74 -7.33 -18.31
CA GLY A 25 17.18 -7.05 -18.48
C GLY A 25 17.63 -5.63 -18.16
N GLN A 26 16.72 -4.70 -17.81
CA GLN A 26 17.10 -3.33 -17.43
C GLN A 26 16.36 -2.83 -16.19
N GLY A 27 17.13 -2.34 -15.22
CA GLY A 27 16.63 -1.73 -13.99
C GLY A 27 16.34 -2.72 -12.86
N THR A 28 15.83 -2.16 -11.76
CA THR A 28 15.59 -2.88 -10.50
C THR A 28 14.13 -2.76 -10.12
N LEU A 29 13.49 -3.88 -9.80
CA LEU A 29 12.12 -3.92 -9.31
C LEU A 29 12.13 -3.88 -7.78
N ALA A 30 11.66 -2.77 -7.20
CA ALA A 30 11.42 -2.68 -5.77
C ALA A 30 9.94 -2.96 -5.48
N ARG A 31 9.65 -3.97 -4.66
CA ARG A 31 8.29 -4.36 -4.29
C ARG A 31 8.13 -4.30 -2.78
N VAL A 32 7.12 -3.58 -2.32
CA VAL A 32 6.74 -3.47 -0.91
C VAL A 32 5.30 -3.95 -0.74
N VAL A 33 5.07 -4.92 0.15
CA VAL A 33 3.77 -5.53 0.40
C VAL A 33 3.36 -5.25 1.83
N PHE A 34 2.31 -4.45 2.02
CA PHE A 34 1.74 -4.14 3.33
C PHE A 34 0.58 -5.10 3.66
N PRO A 35 0.54 -5.69 4.87
CA PRO A 35 -0.60 -6.49 5.29
C PRO A 35 -1.83 -5.60 5.42
N ARG A 36 -2.95 -6.03 4.83
CA ARG A 36 -4.24 -5.36 4.99
C ARG A 36 -4.94 -5.91 6.23
N SER A 37 -4.91 -5.15 7.33
CA SER A 37 -5.84 -5.38 8.45
C SER A 37 -7.26 -5.20 7.92
N ASN A 38 -8.09 -6.24 8.03
CA ASN A 38 -9.52 -6.31 7.67
C ASN A 38 -10.05 -5.08 6.92
N LEU A 39 -10.29 -5.24 5.61
CA LEU A 39 -10.99 -4.27 4.78
C LEU A 39 -12.35 -3.97 5.42
N GLN A 40 -12.41 -2.99 6.32
CA GLN A 40 -13.66 -2.39 6.71
C GLN A 40 -14.20 -1.75 5.43
N PRO A 41 -15.37 -2.17 4.93
CA PRO A 41 -15.98 -1.50 3.80
C PRO A 41 -16.06 -0.01 4.12
N PRO A 42 -15.76 0.88 3.16
CA PRO A 42 -15.95 2.31 3.39
C PRO A 42 -17.38 2.54 3.91
N PRO A 43 -17.59 3.40 4.91
CA PRO A 43 -18.92 3.69 5.41
C PRO A 43 -19.79 4.14 4.24
N ILE A 44 -20.93 3.48 4.06
CA ILE A 44 -21.92 3.85 3.06
C ILE A 44 -22.44 5.23 3.46
N VAL A 45 -21.93 6.28 2.82
CA VAL A 45 -22.50 7.62 2.91
C VAL A 45 -23.84 7.57 2.17
N GLN A 46 -24.89 7.21 2.89
CA GLN A 46 -26.25 7.34 2.41
C GLN A 46 -26.52 8.84 2.31
N GLY A 47 -26.35 9.38 1.10
CA GLY A 47 -26.67 10.77 0.81
C GLY A 47 -28.11 11.02 1.22
N ASP A 48 -28.27 11.83 2.24
CA ASP A 48 -29.55 12.40 2.63
C ASP A 48 -29.96 13.33 1.48
N HIS A 49 -30.71 12.77 0.53
CA HIS A 49 -31.51 13.59 -0.37
C HIS A 49 -32.70 14.06 0.46
N ASP A 50 -32.57 15.22 1.09
CA ASP A 50 -33.68 16.05 1.54
C ASP A 50 -34.36 16.63 0.28
N PRO A 51 -35.54 16.15 -0.17
CA PRO A 51 -36.29 16.88 -1.18
C PRO A 51 -36.90 18.10 -0.50
N LEU A 52 -36.32 19.28 -0.73
CA LEU A 52 -36.98 20.54 -0.38
C LEU A 52 -38.31 20.60 -1.15
N GLY A 53 -39.41 20.55 -0.38
CA GLY A 53 -40.79 20.65 -0.88
C GLY A 53 -41.20 22.04 -1.34
#